data_AF-A0A5B8MQQ7-F1
#
_entry.id   AF-A0A5B8MQQ7-F1
#
_cell.length_a   1.000
_cell.length_b   1.000
_cell.length_c   1.000
_cell.angle_alpha   90.00
_cell.angle_beta   90.00
_cell.angle_gamma   90.00
#
_symmetry.space_group_name_H-M   'P 1'
#
loop_
_entity.id
_entity.type
_entity.pdbx_description
1 polymer ?
#
loop_
_entity_poly.entity_id
_entity_poly.type
_entity_poly.pdbx_seq_one_letter_code
_entity_poly.pdbx_strand_id
1 'polypeptide(L)'
;MDELGFEVSEERASSERYKRLKESCARSDERWREYREKKCRGERCLIRTRALVSQVSKHGLDENDRPKCWYTWSGAAIERKKSKRTYEQICEDVERSENAVNGASRKQVALDLPRTFPDHDQFKDEGSEKWRQLRRILLGACLHTGFEYIQGMNFLAGFVLLAVKTEQEAFWVFVALLRSLRGYFESPPLSGLKKDLDLLQGAALAHLGGLCSHLKTCGLHDFSLCFPKWLLCNFVLVLETEVLLKVWDAFWVFRGDRRGFLHKVALHLLKSNEAELLGKDNLGDVYQVLSQRCGRNVECVLEFLAGVEAQQVAVVAEGAREEEDGGGKKRKSGEEEAPPKGLGGDDWVVVPSSSGPAEGKRKKEDEAKLSIPMTPVSKALQMWIQAGTPLMRMGTSHRPAAATRTTQEKRRRRRNLGSLSLGRRTGGKPSGRGRPPMTDIELNSIEMKEVTRKLEL
;
A
#
# COMPACT_ATOMS: atom_id res chain seq x y z
N MET A 1 8.89 -25.07 1.18
CA MET A 1 9.00 -23.62 1.47
C MET A 1 9.00 -22.85 0.17
N ASP A 2 8.51 -21.62 0.18
CA ASP A 2 8.70 -20.68 -0.94
C ASP A 2 10.06 -19.96 -0.85
N GLU A 3 10.28 -18.96 -1.73
CA GLU A 3 11.55 -18.23 -1.83
C GLU A 3 11.95 -17.51 -0.53
N LEU A 4 10.98 -16.99 0.22
CA LEU A 4 11.27 -16.27 1.46
C LEU A 4 11.28 -17.17 2.70
N GLY A 5 11.04 -18.48 2.54
CA GLY A 5 11.01 -19.41 3.66
C GLY A 5 9.65 -19.51 4.36
N PHE A 6 8.54 -19.16 3.69
CA PHE A 6 7.22 -19.51 4.19
C PHE A 6 6.84 -20.94 3.84
N GLU A 7 6.11 -21.59 4.75
CA GLU A 7 5.60 -22.93 4.51
C GLU A 7 4.53 -22.89 3.41
N VAL A 8 4.64 -23.85 2.48
CA VAL A 8 3.67 -24.04 1.40
C VAL A 8 3.00 -25.36 1.68
N SER A 9 1.69 -25.34 1.94
CA SER A 9 0.93 -26.56 2.23
C SER A 9 1.06 -27.58 1.09
N GLU A 10 1.03 -28.87 1.42
CA GLU A 10 1.11 -29.95 0.42
C GLU A 10 0.01 -29.85 -0.66
N GLU A 11 -1.20 -29.44 -0.26
CA GLU A 11 -2.31 -29.19 -1.19
C GLU A 11 -1.95 -28.07 -2.19
N ARG A 12 -1.38 -26.96 -1.71
CA ARG A 12 -0.96 -25.87 -2.59
C ARG A 12 0.19 -26.30 -3.48
N ALA A 13 1.21 -26.95 -2.91
CA ALA A 13 2.39 -27.41 -3.62
C ALA A 13 2.07 -28.43 -4.73
N SER A 14 1.10 -29.32 -4.50
CA SER A 14 0.67 -30.32 -5.47
C SER A 14 -0.27 -29.78 -6.55
N SER A 15 -0.89 -28.61 -6.33
CA SER A 15 -1.82 -28.01 -7.27
C SER A 15 -1.17 -27.65 -8.61
N GLU A 16 -1.85 -27.94 -9.71
CA GLU A 16 -1.41 -27.64 -11.06
C GLU A 16 -1.15 -26.14 -11.28
N ARG A 17 -1.99 -25.29 -10.68
CA ARG A 17 -1.82 -23.83 -10.69
C ARG A 17 -0.48 -23.41 -10.10
N TYR A 18 -0.12 -23.94 -8.92
CA TYR A 18 1.13 -23.56 -8.26
C TYR A 18 2.35 -24.07 -9.02
N LYS A 19 2.29 -25.27 -9.61
CA LYS A 19 3.34 -25.79 -10.50
C LYS A 19 3.60 -24.86 -11.69
N ARG A 20 2.54 -24.44 -12.39
CA ARG A 20 2.63 -23.48 -13.50
C ARG A 20 3.20 -22.13 -13.06
N LEU A 21 2.82 -21.67 -11.86
CA LEU A 21 3.40 -20.46 -11.27
C LEU A 21 4.91 -20.61 -11.09
N LYS A 22 5.37 -21.71 -10.48
CA LYS A 22 6.81 -21.96 -10.27
C LYS A 22 7.58 -22.05 -11.59
N GLU A 23 7.02 -22.69 -12.61
CA GLU A 23 7.61 -22.72 -13.96
C GLU A 23 7.67 -21.34 -14.61
N SER A 24 6.63 -20.52 -14.44
CA SER A 24 6.61 -19.14 -14.91
C SER A 24 7.67 -18.28 -14.21
N CYS A 25 7.83 -18.43 -12.90
CA CYS A 25 8.88 -17.75 -12.14
C CYS A 25 10.28 -18.20 -12.59
N ALA A 26 10.53 -19.50 -12.73
CA ALA A 26 11.82 -20.02 -13.20
C ALA A 26 12.21 -19.48 -14.59
N ARG A 27 11.24 -19.40 -15.52
CA ARG A 27 11.47 -18.77 -16.84
C ARG A 27 11.77 -17.28 -16.72
N SER A 28 11.13 -16.60 -15.78
CA SER A 28 11.37 -15.17 -15.57
C SER A 28 12.76 -14.92 -14.97
N ASP A 29 13.19 -15.74 -14.03
CA ASP A 29 14.52 -15.67 -13.42
C ASP A 29 15.62 -15.91 -14.47
N GLU A 30 15.41 -16.85 -15.40
CA GLU A 30 16.32 -17.06 -16.54
C GLU A 30 16.42 -15.81 -17.42
N ARG A 31 15.27 -15.20 -17.77
CA ARG A 31 15.24 -13.96 -18.58
C ARG A 31 15.97 -12.81 -17.88
N TRP A 32 15.77 -12.67 -16.57
CA TRP A 32 16.48 -11.67 -15.78
C TRP A 32 17.99 -11.92 -15.79
N ARG A 33 18.44 -13.16 -15.56
CA ARG A 33 19.86 -13.53 -15.61
C ARG A 33 20.49 -13.26 -16.97
N GLU A 34 19.83 -13.63 -18.07
CA GLU A 34 20.28 -13.33 -19.43
C GLU A 34 20.43 -11.81 -19.66
N TYR A 35 19.44 -11.01 -19.23
CA TYR A 35 19.50 -9.56 -19.34
C TYR A 35 20.66 -8.98 -18.54
N ARG A 36 20.83 -9.46 -17.30
CA ARG A 36 21.88 -9.01 -16.38
C ARG A 36 23.27 -9.27 -16.95
N GLU A 37 23.53 -10.47 -17.44
CA GLU A 37 24.84 -10.83 -18.01
C GLU A 37 25.19 -9.95 -19.23
N LYS A 38 24.19 -9.66 -20.07
CA LYS A 38 24.38 -8.89 -21.31
C LYS A 38 24.48 -7.38 -21.09
N LYS A 39 23.66 -6.83 -20.20
CA LYS A 39 23.42 -5.37 -20.11
C LYS A 39 23.85 -4.75 -18.78
N CYS A 40 24.06 -5.55 -17.74
CA CYS A 40 24.30 -5.10 -16.37
C CYS A 40 25.75 -5.31 -15.93
N ARG A 41 26.73 -4.91 -16.76
CA ARG A 41 28.16 -4.98 -16.38
C ARG A 41 28.53 -3.83 -15.42
N GLY A 42 28.85 -4.17 -14.17
CA GLY A 42 29.25 -3.22 -13.13
C GLY A 42 28.09 -2.42 -12.53
N GLU A 43 28.39 -1.36 -11.77
CA GLU A 43 27.39 -0.58 -11.00
C GLU A 43 26.39 0.21 -11.87
N ARG A 44 26.69 0.39 -13.17
CA ARG A 44 25.78 1.04 -14.13
C ARG A 44 24.49 0.25 -14.38
N CYS A 45 24.40 -0.99 -13.91
CA CYS A 45 23.22 -1.84 -14.08
C CYS A 45 21.97 -1.40 -13.31
N LEU A 46 22.13 -0.55 -12.29
CA LEU A 46 21.04 -0.16 -11.40
C LEU A 46 20.38 1.17 -11.80
N ILE A 47 20.83 1.78 -12.91
CA ILE A 47 20.21 2.97 -13.47
C ILE A 47 18.87 2.58 -14.08
N ARG A 48 17.80 3.24 -13.63
CA ARG A 48 16.42 3.03 -14.10
C ARG A 48 16.17 3.53 -15.52
N THR A 49 16.82 2.87 -16.48
CA THR A 49 16.50 3.01 -17.90
C THR A 49 15.14 2.40 -18.19
N ARG A 50 14.48 2.86 -19.25
CA ARG A 50 13.19 2.29 -19.68
C ARG A 50 13.28 0.79 -19.96
N ALA A 51 14.38 0.35 -20.56
CA ALA A 51 14.65 -1.06 -20.81
C ALA A 51 14.74 -1.86 -19.49
N LEU A 52 15.45 -1.35 -18.48
CA LEU A 52 15.54 -2.01 -17.18
C LEU A 52 14.17 -2.10 -16.51
N VAL A 53 13.42 -1.00 -16.48
CA VAL A 53 12.08 -0.97 -15.88
C VAL A 53 11.16 -1.98 -16.56
N SER A 54 11.17 -2.05 -17.89
CA SER A 54 10.41 -3.03 -18.67
C SER A 54 10.77 -4.46 -18.30
N GLN A 55 12.07 -4.77 -18.23
CA GLN A 55 12.56 -6.10 -17.91
C GLN A 55 12.17 -6.52 -16.49
N VAL A 56 12.42 -5.67 -15.51
CA VAL A 56 12.06 -5.93 -14.10
C VAL A 56 10.55 -6.04 -13.92
N SER A 57 9.75 -5.23 -14.62
CA SER A 57 8.29 -5.34 -14.51
C SER A 57 7.77 -6.64 -15.14
N LYS A 58 8.34 -7.07 -16.27
CA LYS A 58 7.91 -8.31 -16.96
C LYS A 58 8.38 -9.59 -16.27
N HIS A 59 9.60 -9.58 -15.74
CA HIS A 59 10.28 -10.80 -15.30
C HIS A 59 10.59 -10.80 -13.79
N GLY A 60 10.56 -9.66 -13.13
CA GLY A 60 11.04 -9.54 -11.75
C GLY A 60 12.55 -9.63 -11.65
N LEU A 61 13.03 -9.69 -10.42
CA LEU A 61 14.42 -9.94 -10.08
C LEU A 61 14.63 -11.39 -9.64
N ASP A 62 15.88 -11.85 -9.64
CA ASP A 62 16.24 -13.03 -8.86
C ASP A 62 16.45 -12.68 -7.37
N GLU A 63 16.43 -13.71 -6.51
CA GLU A 63 16.58 -13.57 -5.06
C GLU A 63 17.91 -12.89 -4.66
N ASN A 64 18.98 -13.07 -5.44
CA ASN A 64 20.31 -12.56 -5.12
C ASN A 64 20.47 -11.08 -5.49
N ASP A 65 19.69 -10.60 -6.45
CA ASP A 65 19.65 -9.21 -6.88
C ASP A 65 18.77 -8.32 -6.03
N ARG A 66 17.68 -8.87 -5.50
CA ARG A 66 16.68 -8.12 -4.70
C ARG A 66 17.30 -7.24 -3.63
N PRO A 67 18.20 -7.71 -2.74
CA PRO A 67 18.76 -6.87 -1.69
C PRO A 67 19.41 -5.59 -2.23
N LYS A 68 20.27 -5.71 -3.24
CA LYS A 68 21.01 -4.58 -3.81
C LYS A 68 20.09 -3.64 -4.59
N CYS A 69 19.20 -4.22 -5.39
CA CYS A 69 18.25 -3.46 -6.22
C CYS A 69 17.25 -2.70 -5.35
N TRP A 70 16.63 -3.34 -4.37
CA TRP A 70 15.65 -2.70 -3.47
C TRP A 70 16.31 -1.63 -2.62
N TYR A 71 17.52 -1.86 -2.08
CA TYR A 71 18.27 -0.83 -1.36
C TYR A 71 18.55 0.41 -2.22
N THR A 72 18.92 0.20 -3.49
CA THR A 72 19.22 1.30 -4.41
C THR A 72 17.96 2.05 -4.84
N TRP A 73 16.92 1.31 -5.23
CA TRP A 73 15.71 1.89 -5.82
C TRP A 73 14.72 2.41 -4.77
N SER A 74 14.67 1.87 -3.57
CA SER A 74 13.88 2.47 -2.51
C SER A 74 14.35 3.89 -2.17
N GLY A 75 15.64 4.18 -2.39
CA GLY A 75 16.29 5.39 -1.88
C GLY A 75 16.87 5.19 -0.48
N ALA A 76 16.93 3.96 0.03
CA ALA A 76 17.51 3.62 1.34
C ALA A 76 18.93 4.20 1.52
N ALA A 77 19.76 4.13 0.49
CA ALA A 77 21.10 4.72 0.52
C ALA A 77 21.08 6.25 0.76
N ILE A 78 20.08 6.95 0.22
CA ILE A 78 19.89 8.39 0.41
C ILE A 78 19.41 8.67 1.84
N GLU A 79 18.45 7.89 2.33
CA GLU A 79 17.95 8.00 3.71
C GLU A 79 19.06 7.77 4.73
N ARG A 80 19.88 6.74 4.53
CA ARG A 80 21.06 6.46 5.35
C ARG A 80 22.04 7.64 5.36
N LYS A 81 22.36 8.20 4.19
CA LYS A 81 23.30 9.34 4.07
C LYS A 81 22.78 10.61 4.73
N LYS A 82 21.46 10.84 4.70
CA LYS A 82 20.83 12.00 5.35
C LYS A 82 20.73 11.86 6.86
N SER A 83 20.83 10.65 7.38
CA SER A 83 20.68 10.39 8.81
C SER A 83 21.86 10.96 9.60
N LYS A 84 21.54 11.63 10.72
CA LYS A 84 22.53 12.07 11.70
C LYS A 84 23.04 10.94 12.60
N ARG A 85 22.30 9.82 12.67
CA ARG A 85 22.62 8.64 13.47
C ARG A 85 22.85 7.45 12.57
N THR A 86 23.83 6.61 12.91
CA THR A 86 23.97 5.30 12.29
C THR A 86 22.85 4.38 12.76
N TYR A 87 22.67 3.25 12.07
CA TYR A 87 21.65 2.28 12.48
C TYR A 87 21.96 1.67 13.85
N GLU A 88 23.25 1.43 14.11
CA GLU A 88 23.77 0.90 15.36
C GLU A 88 23.45 1.86 16.52
N GLN A 89 23.69 3.16 16.33
CA GLN A 89 23.31 4.19 17.31
C GLN A 89 21.80 4.24 17.57
N ILE A 90 20.98 4.06 16.53
CA ILE A 90 19.52 4.01 16.68
C ILE A 90 19.10 2.78 17.49
N CYS A 91 19.73 1.62 17.25
CA CYS A 91 19.45 0.40 18.02
C CYS A 91 19.85 0.58 19.49
N GLU A 92 21.04 1.11 19.76
CA GLU A 92 21.50 1.42 21.10
C GLU A 92 20.54 2.38 21.82
N ASP A 93 20.06 3.43 21.15
CA ASP A 93 19.09 4.36 21.73
C ASP A 93 17.77 3.67 22.10
N VAL A 94 17.28 2.76 21.25
CA VAL A 94 16.05 1.97 21.48
C VAL A 94 16.19 1.02 22.68
N GLU A 95 17.38 0.46 22.87
CA GLU A 95 17.70 -0.50 23.94
C GLU A 95 18.04 0.19 25.27
N ARG A 96 18.73 1.34 25.22
CA ARG A 96 19.19 2.09 26.40
C ARG A 96 18.04 2.70 27.20
N SER A 97 16.95 3.09 26.54
CA SER A 97 15.83 3.77 27.19
C SER A 97 14.48 3.23 26.71
N GLU A 98 13.67 2.75 27.67
CA GLU A 98 12.29 2.36 27.38
C GLU A 98 11.47 3.52 26.83
N ASN A 99 11.79 4.76 27.25
CA ASN A 99 11.13 5.98 26.83
C ASN A 99 11.65 6.59 25.52
N ALA A 100 12.64 5.97 24.87
CA ALA A 100 13.16 6.46 23.58
C ALA A 100 12.05 6.51 22.51
N VAL A 101 11.11 5.57 22.55
CA VAL A 101 9.94 5.50 21.69
C VAL A 101 8.69 5.69 22.54
N ASN A 102 7.67 6.39 21.99
CA ASN A 102 6.37 6.54 22.65
C ASN A 102 5.87 5.16 23.16
N GLY A 103 5.50 5.10 24.45
CA GLY A 103 5.05 3.88 25.12
C GLY A 103 3.87 3.18 24.42
N ALA A 104 2.96 3.94 23.79
CA ALA A 104 1.87 3.37 23.01
C ALA A 104 2.38 2.58 21.79
N SER A 105 3.36 3.14 21.07
CA SER A 105 3.99 2.47 19.93
C SER A 105 4.77 1.24 20.38
N ARG A 106 5.55 1.34 21.46
CA ARG A 106 6.30 0.20 22.02
C ARG A 106 5.38 -0.94 22.44
N LYS A 107 4.27 -0.63 23.11
CA LYS A 107 3.26 -1.62 23.51
C LYS A 107 2.63 -2.30 22.30
N GLN A 108 2.28 -1.53 21.27
CA GLN A 108 1.66 -2.09 20.08
C GLN A 108 2.63 -2.97 19.29
N VAL A 109 3.91 -2.59 19.17
CA VAL A 109 4.95 -3.45 18.57
C VAL A 109 5.06 -4.78 19.32
N ALA A 110 5.07 -4.75 20.67
CA ALA A 110 5.15 -5.97 21.46
C ALA A 110 3.93 -6.91 21.24
N LEU A 111 2.74 -6.36 21.02
CA LEU A 111 1.54 -7.14 20.67
C LEU A 111 1.58 -7.70 19.24
N ASP A 112 2.28 -7.04 18.33
CA ASP A 112 2.31 -7.40 16.92
C ASP A 112 3.39 -8.43 16.60
N LEU A 113 4.50 -8.43 17.33
CA LEU A 113 5.61 -9.35 17.08
C LEU A 113 5.19 -10.84 17.07
N PRO A 114 4.47 -11.39 18.07
CA PRO A 114 4.10 -12.81 18.10
C PRO A 114 3.12 -13.23 16.98
N ARG A 115 2.40 -12.26 16.39
CA ARG A 115 1.45 -12.49 15.29
C ARG A 115 2.01 -12.11 13.93
N THR A 116 3.29 -11.76 13.83
CA THR A 116 3.96 -11.45 12.57
C THR A 116 4.56 -12.72 12.00
N PHE A 117 3.95 -13.25 10.93
CA PHE A 117 4.37 -14.49 10.28
C PHE A 117 4.56 -15.66 11.28
N PRO A 118 3.51 -15.99 12.07
CA PRO A 118 3.63 -16.95 13.17
C PRO A 118 4.03 -18.36 12.72
N ASP A 119 3.74 -18.71 11.46
CA ASP A 119 4.07 -20.02 10.87
C ASP A 119 5.44 -20.05 10.19
N HIS A 120 6.18 -18.93 10.18
CA HIS A 120 7.51 -18.85 9.57
C HIS A 120 8.59 -19.28 10.56
N ASP A 121 9.45 -20.21 10.16
CA ASP A 121 10.44 -20.85 11.05
C ASP A 121 11.35 -19.88 11.80
N GLN A 122 11.72 -18.78 11.16
CA GLN A 122 12.57 -17.77 11.79
C GLN A 122 11.81 -16.79 12.70
N PHE A 123 10.49 -16.72 12.65
CA PHE A 123 9.65 -15.78 13.43
C PHE A 123 8.81 -16.46 14.52
N LYS A 124 8.52 -17.75 14.38
CA LYS A 124 7.62 -18.52 15.26
C LYS A 124 8.07 -18.53 16.72
N ASP A 125 9.37 -18.52 16.97
CA ASP A 125 9.93 -18.56 18.31
C ASP A 125 10.12 -17.13 18.84
N GLU A 126 9.41 -16.79 19.92
CA GLU A 126 9.59 -15.52 20.61
C GLU A 126 11.05 -15.37 21.07
N GLY A 127 11.66 -14.24 20.70
CA GLY A 127 13.07 -13.98 21.01
C GLY A 127 14.05 -14.69 20.09
N SER A 128 13.64 -15.33 18.99
CA SER A 128 14.55 -15.70 17.90
C SER A 128 15.29 -14.47 17.33
N GLU A 129 16.37 -14.69 16.57
CA GLU A 129 17.14 -13.55 16.05
C GLU A 129 16.31 -12.67 15.12
N LYS A 130 15.58 -13.25 14.14
CA LYS A 130 14.71 -12.46 13.25
C LYS A 130 13.60 -11.74 14.01
N TRP A 131 13.08 -12.31 15.10
CA TRP A 131 12.14 -11.63 15.98
C TRP A 131 12.77 -10.38 16.65
N ARG A 132 14.00 -10.50 17.17
CA ARG A 132 14.73 -9.37 17.76
C ARG A 132 15.07 -8.29 16.73
N GLN A 133 15.51 -8.71 15.54
CA GLN A 133 15.77 -7.84 14.41
C GLN A 133 14.53 -7.04 14.02
N LEU A 134 13.39 -7.71 13.86
CA LEU A 134 12.12 -7.06 13.55
C LEU A 134 11.73 -6.04 14.63
N ARG A 135 11.89 -6.39 15.91
CA ARG A 135 11.64 -5.46 17.02
C ARG A 135 12.52 -4.21 16.93
N ARG A 136 13.83 -4.37 16.70
CA ARG A 136 14.77 -3.24 16.54
C ARG A 136 14.43 -2.38 15.34
N ILE A 137 14.10 -2.99 14.19
CA ILE A 137 13.70 -2.26 12.98
C ILE A 137 12.43 -1.42 13.24
N LEU A 138 11.39 -2.02 13.83
CA LEU A 138 10.12 -1.33 14.06
C LEU A 138 10.27 -0.15 15.04
N LEU A 139 10.88 -0.39 16.19
CA LEU A 139 11.08 0.66 17.20
C LEU A 139 12.07 1.71 16.73
N GLY A 140 13.16 1.29 16.08
CA GLY A 140 14.15 2.19 15.50
C GLY A 140 13.53 3.07 14.41
N ALA A 141 12.59 2.55 13.62
CA ALA A 141 11.94 3.33 12.57
C ALA A 141 11.07 4.41 13.19
N CYS A 142 10.25 4.08 14.20
CA CYS A 142 9.47 5.08 14.96
C CYS A 142 10.37 6.16 15.58
N LEU A 143 11.49 5.77 16.21
CA LEU A 143 12.45 6.71 16.79
C LEU A 143 13.11 7.60 15.72
N HIS A 144 13.45 7.03 14.57
CA HIS A 144 14.18 7.73 13.52
C HIS A 144 13.29 8.68 12.72
N THR A 145 12.07 8.26 12.37
CA THR A 145 11.14 9.05 11.55
C THR A 145 10.29 10.00 12.38
N GLY A 146 10.10 9.72 13.67
CA GLY A 146 9.13 10.39 14.53
C GLY A 146 7.69 9.94 14.28
N PHE A 147 7.47 8.91 13.47
CA PHE A 147 6.14 8.37 13.21
C PHE A 147 5.68 7.49 14.36
N GLU A 148 4.39 7.54 14.66
CA GLU A 148 3.77 6.57 15.55
C GLU A 148 3.71 5.20 14.87
N TYR A 149 3.82 4.13 15.66
CA TYR A 149 3.63 2.78 15.15
C TYR A 149 2.16 2.56 14.75
N ILE A 150 1.97 2.14 13.50
CA ILE A 150 0.66 1.74 12.97
C ILE A 150 0.67 0.24 12.72
N GLN A 151 -0.36 -0.46 13.22
CA GLN A 151 -0.52 -1.88 12.96
C GLN A 151 -0.58 -2.15 11.45
N GLY A 152 0.24 -3.10 11.00
CA GLY A 152 0.53 -3.33 9.58
C GLY A 152 1.99 -3.09 9.24
N MET A 153 2.65 -2.18 9.97
CA MET A 153 4.09 -1.92 9.83
C MET A 153 4.95 -3.17 10.10
N ASN A 154 4.54 -4.03 11.03
CA ASN A 154 5.19 -5.31 11.32
C ASN A 154 5.30 -6.22 10.08
N PHE A 155 4.25 -6.31 9.26
CA PHE A 155 4.28 -7.14 8.05
C PHE A 155 5.15 -6.55 6.96
N LEU A 156 5.14 -5.21 6.80
CA LEU A 156 6.03 -4.50 5.88
C LEU A 156 7.50 -4.71 6.27
N ALA A 157 7.85 -4.47 7.54
CA ALA A 157 9.20 -4.61 8.04
C ALA A 157 9.68 -6.06 8.01
N GLY A 158 8.82 -7.02 8.38
CA GLY A 158 9.14 -8.45 8.32
C GLY A 158 9.40 -8.91 6.88
N PHE A 159 8.57 -8.48 5.92
CA PHE A 159 8.76 -8.82 4.51
C PHE A 159 10.06 -8.24 3.96
N VAL A 160 10.36 -6.97 4.26
CA VAL A 160 11.63 -6.34 3.91
C VAL A 160 12.81 -7.06 4.55
N LEU A 161 12.71 -7.47 5.82
CA LEU A 161 13.77 -8.19 6.55
C LEU A 161 14.05 -9.60 6.02
N LEU A 162 13.05 -10.23 5.38
CA LEU A 162 13.24 -11.51 4.68
C LEU A 162 13.89 -11.29 3.31
N ALA A 163 13.42 -10.30 2.54
CA ALA A 163 13.93 -10.02 1.19
C ALA A 163 15.31 -9.35 1.18
N VAL A 164 15.60 -8.50 2.17
CA VAL A 164 16.86 -7.76 2.31
C VAL A 164 17.67 -8.44 3.41
N LYS A 165 18.67 -9.23 2.99
CA LYS A 165 19.38 -10.22 3.82
C LYS A 165 20.08 -9.63 5.07
N THR A 166 20.37 -8.32 5.09
CA THR A 166 20.99 -7.65 6.24
C THR A 166 20.00 -6.75 6.99
N GLU A 167 20.07 -6.75 8.32
CA GLU A 167 19.17 -5.98 9.19
C GLU A 167 19.28 -4.46 8.95
N GLN A 168 20.50 -3.94 8.81
CA GLN A 168 20.74 -2.52 8.58
C GLN A 168 20.17 -2.05 7.24
N GLU A 169 20.36 -2.80 6.16
CA GLU A 169 19.79 -2.43 4.86
C GLU A 169 18.27 -2.55 4.89
N ALA A 170 17.73 -3.60 5.52
CA ALA A 170 16.29 -3.76 5.72
C ALA A 170 15.69 -2.57 6.46
N PHE A 171 16.36 -2.08 7.51
CA PHE A 171 15.94 -0.87 8.22
C PHE A 171 15.83 0.34 7.29
N TRP A 172 16.86 0.61 6.49
CA TRP A 172 16.84 1.79 5.61
C TRP A 172 15.87 1.66 4.44
N VAL A 173 15.67 0.45 3.90
CA VAL A 173 14.62 0.16 2.92
C VAL A 173 13.24 0.39 3.53
N PHE A 174 13.04 -0.05 4.77
CA PHE A 174 11.79 0.16 5.49
C PHE A 174 11.53 1.65 5.77
N VAL A 175 12.52 2.41 6.23
CA VAL A 175 12.38 3.88 6.40
C VAL A 175 12.02 4.56 5.08
N ALA A 176 12.69 4.20 3.99
CA ALA A 176 12.40 4.73 2.66
C ALA A 176 10.98 4.36 2.20
N LEU A 177 10.52 3.14 2.49
CA LEU A 177 9.16 2.69 2.21
C LEU A 177 8.13 3.57 2.92
N LEU A 178 8.26 3.74 4.25
CA LEU A 178 7.33 4.54 5.04
C LEU A 178 7.22 5.98 4.51
N ARG A 179 8.35 6.62 4.20
CA ARG A 179 8.40 7.98 3.64
C ARG A 179 7.84 8.08 2.21
N SER A 180 7.82 6.97 1.47
CA SER A 180 7.28 6.94 0.11
C SER A 180 5.75 6.90 0.07
N LEU A 181 5.11 6.42 1.15
CA LEU A 181 3.66 6.30 1.28
C LEU A 181 3.08 7.52 2.02
N ARG A 182 3.19 8.69 1.40
CA ARG A 182 2.84 9.98 2.03
C ARG A 182 1.42 9.97 2.62
N GLY A 183 1.32 10.41 3.87
CA GLY A 183 0.10 10.52 4.64
C GLY A 183 -0.37 9.20 5.26
N TYR A 184 0.37 8.10 5.08
CA TYR A 184 -0.02 6.81 5.69
C TYR A 184 0.44 6.77 7.14
N PHE A 185 1.68 7.20 7.42
CA PHE A 185 2.33 7.05 8.72
C PHE A 185 2.64 8.39 9.39
N GLU A 186 2.72 9.48 8.62
CA GLU A 186 2.90 10.83 9.13
C GLU A 186 1.69 11.30 9.95
N SER A 187 1.92 12.14 10.97
CA SER A 187 0.82 12.74 11.73
C SER A 187 0.07 13.80 10.91
N PRO A 188 -1.27 13.77 10.82
CA PRO A 188 -2.17 12.77 11.37
C PRO A 188 -2.15 11.46 10.55
N PRO A 189 -1.96 10.30 11.22
CA PRO A 189 -1.75 9.02 10.52
C PRO A 189 -2.97 8.60 9.72
N LEU A 190 -2.74 7.81 8.67
CA LEU A 190 -3.76 7.21 7.78
C LEU A 190 -4.57 8.19 6.94
N SER A 191 -4.28 9.50 7.00
CA SER A 191 -4.97 10.51 6.20
C SER A 191 -4.78 10.30 4.69
N GLY A 192 -3.58 9.93 4.27
CA GLY A 192 -3.25 9.54 2.90
C GLY A 192 -3.88 8.21 2.51
N LEU A 193 -3.89 7.22 3.41
CA LEU A 193 -4.53 5.93 3.16
C LEU A 193 -6.04 6.09 2.92
N LYS A 194 -6.72 6.90 3.74
CA LYS A 194 -8.16 7.16 3.57
C LYS A 194 -8.45 7.76 2.20
N LYS A 195 -7.71 8.81 1.81
CA LYS A 195 -7.83 9.42 0.48
C LYS A 195 -7.61 8.39 -0.63
N ASP A 196 -6.59 7.55 -0.47
CA ASP A 196 -6.27 6.53 -1.47
C ASP A 196 -7.36 5.44 -1.55
N LEU A 197 -8.04 5.09 -0.46
CA LEU A 197 -9.19 4.18 -0.48
C LEU A 197 -10.39 4.80 -1.20
N ASP A 198 -10.66 6.09 -0.98
CA ASP A 198 -11.71 6.83 -1.69
C ASP A 198 -11.41 6.91 -3.20
N LEU A 199 -10.15 7.18 -3.57
CA LEU A 199 -9.68 7.19 -4.97
C LEU A 199 -9.80 5.81 -5.61
N LEU A 200 -9.46 4.73 -4.89
CA LEU A 200 -9.64 3.37 -5.37
C LEU A 200 -11.11 3.07 -5.66
N GLN A 201 -12.00 3.47 -4.76
CA GLN A 201 -13.44 3.28 -4.94
C GLN A 201 -13.98 4.07 -6.12
N GLY A 202 -13.55 5.32 -6.29
CA GLY A 202 -13.91 6.15 -7.44
C GLY A 202 -13.44 5.53 -8.77
N ALA A 203 -12.19 5.09 -8.85
CA ALA A 203 -11.65 4.43 -10.03
C ALA A 203 -12.34 3.08 -10.31
N ALA A 204 -12.67 2.31 -9.28
CA ALA A 204 -13.43 1.07 -9.43
C ALA A 204 -14.85 1.35 -9.95
N LEU A 205 -15.49 2.44 -9.52
CA LEU A 205 -16.79 2.84 -10.05
C LEU A 205 -16.71 3.24 -11.54
N ALA A 206 -15.64 3.95 -11.92
CA ALA A 206 -15.43 4.40 -13.30
C ALA A 206 -15.16 3.22 -14.26
N HIS A 207 -14.31 2.26 -13.86
CA HIS A 207 -13.88 1.16 -14.74
C HIS A 207 -14.64 -0.15 -14.55
N LEU A 208 -15.24 -0.37 -13.37
CA LEU A 208 -15.91 -1.61 -12.94
C LEU A 208 -17.30 -1.30 -12.38
N GLY A 209 -18.04 -0.38 -13.00
CA GLY A 209 -19.32 0.12 -12.48
C GLY A 209 -20.38 -0.95 -12.21
N GLY A 210 -20.42 -2.00 -13.05
CA GLY A 210 -21.30 -3.16 -12.85
C GLY A 210 -20.96 -3.93 -11.57
N LEU A 211 -19.68 -4.26 -11.39
CA LEU A 211 -19.17 -4.87 -10.16
C LEU A 211 -19.46 -4.00 -8.94
N CYS A 212 -19.15 -2.69 -8.99
CA CYS A 212 -19.39 -1.79 -7.86
C CYS A 212 -20.87 -1.70 -7.48
N SER A 213 -21.77 -1.73 -8.46
CA SER A 213 -23.22 -1.74 -8.21
C SER A 213 -23.66 -3.03 -7.50
N HIS A 214 -23.13 -4.17 -7.93
CA HIS A 214 -23.40 -5.47 -7.32
C HIS A 214 -22.79 -5.60 -5.91
N LEU A 215 -21.56 -5.12 -5.69
CA LEU A 215 -20.94 -5.10 -4.37
C LEU A 215 -21.76 -4.28 -3.37
N LYS A 216 -22.35 -3.16 -3.81
CA LYS A 216 -23.30 -2.38 -3.00
C LYS A 216 -24.57 -3.18 -2.67
N THR A 217 -25.12 -3.97 -3.59
CA THR A 217 -26.29 -4.82 -3.28
C THR A 217 -25.94 -5.94 -2.28
N CYS A 218 -24.68 -6.38 -2.26
CA CYS A 218 -24.18 -7.32 -1.26
C CYS A 218 -23.87 -6.69 0.11
N GLY A 219 -23.94 -5.36 0.23
CA GLY A 219 -23.69 -4.61 1.47
C GLY A 219 -22.29 -3.99 1.59
N LEU A 220 -21.46 -4.06 0.55
CA LEU A 220 -20.15 -3.39 0.53
C LEU A 220 -20.28 -1.99 -0.07
N HIS A 221 -20.49 -0.99 0.79
CA HIS A 221 -20.67 0.41 0.37
C HIS A 221 -19.38 1.25 0.43
N ASP A 222 -18.41 0.85 1.24
CA ASP A 222 -17.18 1.61 1.52
C ASP A 222 -15.97 0.67 1.45
N PHE A 223 -15.00 1.03 0.61
CA PHE A 223 -13.80 0.23 0.40
C PHE A 223 -12.87 0.22 1.62
N SER A 224 -13.03 1.17 2.54
CA SER A 224 -12.31 1.20 3.82
C SER A 224 -12.61 0.00 4.72
N LEU A 225 -13.65 -0.77 4.43
CA LEU A 225 -13.99 -1.99 5.17
C LEU A 225 -13.16 -3.22 4.75
N CYS A 226 -12.65 -3.27 3.52
CA CYS A 226 -12.03 -4.48 2.96
C CYS A 226 -10.61 -4.26 2.44
N PHE A 227 -10.31 -3.07 1.91
CA PHE A 227 -9.06 -2.80 1.20
C PHE A 227 -7.93 -2.15 2.01
N PRO A 228 -8.03 -1.80 3.31
CA PRO A 228 -6.87 -1.28 4.06
C PRO A 228 -5.64 -2.18 3.97
N LYS A 229 -5.80 -3.51 4.05
CA LYS A 229 -4.68 -4.48 3.95
C LYS A 229 -3.96 -4.44 2.61
N TRP A 230 -4.66 -4.09 1.54
CA TRP A 230 -4.10 -4.08 0.20
C TRP A 230 -3.11 -2.92 0.07
N LEU A 231 -3.53 -1.73 0.51
CA LEU A 231 -2.72 -0.51 0.38
C LEU A 231 -1.77 -0.29 1.56
N LEU A 232 -2.25 -0.40 2.82
CA LEU A 232 -1.42 -0.13 4.01
C LEU A 232 -0.27 -1.12 4.15
N CYS A 233 -0.52 -2.39 3.83
CA CYS A 233 0.48 -3.45 3.93
C CYS A 233 1.11 -3.80 2.57
N ASN A 234 0.97 -2.95 1.53
CA ASN A 234 1.50 -3.19 0.18
C ASN A 234 1.28 -4.64 -0.30
N PHE A 235 0.06 -5.15 -0.12
CA PHE A 235 -0.36 -6.50 -0.50
C PHE A 235 0.34 -7.68 0.19
N VAL A 236 1.18 -7.45 1.21
CA VAL A 236 1.93 -8.51 1.93
C VAL A 236 0.99 -9.57 2.52
N LEU A 237 -0.20 -9.15 2.94
CA LEU A 237 -1.22 -10.03 3.54
C LEU A 237 -2.23 -10.58 2.52
N VAL A 238 -2.01 -10.34 1.23
CA VAL A 238 -3.00 -10.59 0.17
C VAL A 238 -2.43 -11.51 -0.89
N LEU A 239 -1.24 -11.18 -1.41
CA LEU A 239 -0.62 -11.89 -2.51
C LEU A 239 0.26 -13.05 -2.04
N GLU A 240 0.31 -14.10 -2.85
CA GLU A 240 1.30 -15.16 -2.71
C GLU A 240 2.72 -14.61 -2.91
N THR A 241 3.70 -15.12 -2.15
CA THR A 241 5.08 -14.60 -2.07
C THR A 241 5.73 -14.41 -3.45
N GLU A 242 5.60 -15.38 -4.35
CA GLU A 242 6.20 -15.32 -5.68
C GLU A 242 5.68 -14.14 -6.52
N VAL A 243 4.41 -13.77 -6.33
CA VAL A 243 3.76 -12.65 -7.01
C VAL A 243 4.09 -11.34 -6.31
N LEU A 244 4.03 -11.36 -4.99
CA LEU A 244 4.30 -10.22 -4.14
C LEU A 244 5.72 -9.68 -4.38
N LEU A 245 6.71 -10.58 -4.50
CA LEU A 245 8.08 -10.21 -4.84
C LEU A 245 8.16 -9.48 -6.19
N LYS A 246 7.49 -9.98 -7.23
CA LYS A 246 7.47 -9.33 -8.55
C LYS A 246 6.74 -7.98 -8.53
N VAL A 247 5.65 -7.88 -7.76
CA VAL A 247 4.94 -6.60 -7.53
C VAL A 247 5.86 -5.61 -6.84
N TRP A 248 6.63 -6.04 -5.84
CA TRP A 248 7.57 -5.18 -5.12
C TRP A 248 8.80 -4.81 -5.97
N ASP A 249 9.31 -5.74 -6.77
CA ASP A 249 10.37 -5.48 -7.76
C ASP A 249 9.95 -4.34 -8.71
N ALA A 250 8.73 -4.44 -9.27
CA ALA A 250 8.14 -3.42 -10.11
C ALA A 250 7.87 -2.11 -9.34
N PHE A 251 7.31 -2.18 -8.14
CA PHE A 251 7.05 -1.02 -7.26
C PHE A 251 8.32 -0.21 -6.99
N TRP A 252 9.46 -0.88 -6.79
CA TRP A 252 10.73 -0.21 -6.53
C TRP A 252 11.34 0.40 -7.78
N VAL A 253 11.33 -0.34 -8.91
CA VAL A 253 11.92 0.13 -10.16
C VAL A 253 11.06 1.23 -10.82
N PHE A 254 9.75 1.26 -10.54
CA PHE A 254 8.81 2.25 -11.04
C PHE A 254 9.23 3.66 -10.62
N ARG A 255 9.21 4.60 -11.58
CA ARG A 255 9.63 6.01 -11.37
C ARG A 255 8.47 6.95 -11.07
N GLY A 256 7.23 6.54 -11.33
CA GLY A 256 6.04 7.35 -11.10
C GLY A 256 5.55 7.30 -9.64
N ASP A 257 4.33 7.77 -9.41
CA ASP A 257 3.72 7.73 -8.08
C ASP A 257 3.55 6.29 -7.58
N ARG A 258 4.17 6.00 -6.44
CA ARG A 258 4.12 4.69 -5.79
C ARG A 258 2.72 4.35 -5.29
N ARG A 259 1.94 5.34 -4.84
CA ARG A 259 0.56 5.11 -4.37
C ARG A 259 -0.34 4.78 -5.55
N GLY A 260 -0.26 5.57 -6.63
CA GLY A 260 -0.92 5.26 -7.90
C GLY A 260 -0.57 3.88 -8.48
N PHE A 261 0.67 3.40 -8.33
CA PHE A 261 1.03 2.03 -8.71
C PHE A 261 0.22 0.98 -7.90
N LEU A 262 0.09 1.15 -6.59
CA LEU A 262 -0.70 0.25 -5.74
C LEU A 262 -2.20 0.28 -6.10
N HIS A 263 -2.74 1.44 -6.47
CA HIS A 263 -4.11 1.55 -6.98
C HIS A 263 -4.32 0.73 -8.24
N LYS A 264 -3.39 0.79 -9.19
CA LYS A 264 -3.47 0.04 -10.44
C LYS A 264 -3.41 -1.48 -10.19
N VAL A 265 -2.55 -1.93 -9.28
CA VAL A 265 -2.52 -3.34 -8.84
C VAL A 265 -3.87 -3.74 -8.23
N ALA A 266 -4.43 -2.92 -7.33
CA ALA A 266 -5.73 -3.20 -6.71
C ALA A 266 -6.87 -3.28 -7.73
N LEU A 267 -6.96 -2.33 -8.67
CA LEU A 267 -7.98 -2.33 -9.72
C LEU A 267 -7.86 -3.54 -10.63
N HIS A 268 -6.64 -3.92 -11.00
CA HIS A 268 -6.43 -5.09 -11.83
C HIS A 268 -6.86 -6.36 -11.10
N LEU A 269 -6.49 -6.52 -9.82
CA LEU A 269 -6.96 -7.63 -8.99
C LEU A 269 -8.49 -7.68 -8.90
N LEU A 270 -9.17 -6.54 -8.73
CA LEU A 270 -10.63 -6.48 -8.74
C LEU A 270 -11.22 -6.92 -10.08
N LYS A 271 -10.68 -6.40 -11.20
CA LYS A 271 -11.14 -6.74 -12.55
C LYS A 271 -11.02 -8.23 -12.81
N SER A 272 -9.89 -8.84 -12.45
CA SER A 272 -9.62 -10.25 -12.75
C SER A 272 -10.44 -11.22 -11.88
N ASN A 273 -11.02 -10.73 -10.79
CA ASN A 273 -11.92 -11.50 -9.93
C ASN A 273 -13.39 -11.07 -10.10
N GLU A 274 -13.71 -10.21 -11.08
CA GLU A 274 -15.04 -9.64 -11.29
C GLU A 274 -16.10 -10.74 -11.44
N ALA A 275 -15.86 -11.75 -12.28
CA ALA A 275 -16.80 -12.83 -12.50
C ALA A 275 -17.11 -13.63 -11.22
N GLU A 276 -16.11 -13.87 -10.37
CA GLU A 276 -16.30 -14.57 -9.11
C GLU A 276 -17.05 -13.70 -8.10
N LEU A 277 -16.71 -12.41 -8.03
CA LEU A 277 -17.35 -11.45 -7.13
C LEU A 277 -18.82 -11.20 -7.50
N LEU A 278 -19.15 -11.17 -8.79
CA LEU A 278 -20.53 -11.06 -9.29
C LEU A 278 -21.40 -12.29 -8.96
N GLY A 279 -20.76 -13.43 -8.65
CA GLY A 279 -21.44 -14.66 -8.22
C GLY A 279 -21.58 -14.78 -6.70
N LYS A 280 -21.53 -13.67 -5.95
CA LYS A 280 -21.73 -13.64 -4.49
C LYS A 280 -23.01 -12.90 -4.16
N ASP A 281 -23.70 -13.30 -3.10
CA ASP A 281 -25.01 -12.71 -2.76
C ASP A 281 -24.98 -11.88 -1.47
N ASN A 282 -23.87 -11.92 -0.72
CA ASN A 282 -23.75 -11.25 0.57
C ASN A 282 -22.32 -10.80 0.87
N LEU A 283 -22.18 -9.87 1.82
CA LEU A 283 -20.92 -9.28 2.23
C LEU A 283 -19.90 -10.30 2.75
N GLY A 284 -20.34 -11.36 3.43
CA GLY A 284 -19.46 -12.38 3.97
C GLY A 284 -18.73 -13.14 2.87
N ASP A 285 -19.47 -13.57 1.85
CA ASP A 285 -18.90 -14.28 0.70
C ASP A 285 -18.00 -13.38 -0.16
N VAL A 286 -18.41 -12.12 -0.36
CA VAL A 286 -17.57 -11.09 -1.00
C VAL A 286 -16.25 -10.95 -0.23
N TYR A 287 -16.32 -10.78 1.09
CA TYR A 287 -15.12 -10.65 1.92
C TYR A 287 -14.24 -11.89 1.83
N GLN A 288 -14.82 -13.09 1.78
CA GLN A 288 -14.07 -14.33 1.62
C GLN A 288 -13.30 -14.36 0.29
N VAL A 289 -13.92 -13.93 -0.81
CA VAL A 289 -13.24 -13.84 -2.11
C VAL A 289 -12.09 -12.81 -2.03
N LEU A 290 -12.38 -11.60 -1.55
CA LEU A 290 -11.38 -10.53 -1.44
C LEU A 290 -10.20 -10.88 -0.54
N SER A 291 -10.43 -11.63 0.54
CA SER A 291 -9.40 -11.97 1.53
C SER A 291 -8.63 -13.26 1.23
N GLN A 292 -9.24 -14.25 0.57
CA GLN A 292 -8.64 -15.59 0.42
C GLN A 292 -8.33 -15.96 -1.03
N ARG A 293 -9.02 -15.36 -2.00
CA ARG A 293 -9.01 -15.81 -3.41
C ARG A 293 -8.44 -14.78 -4.36
N CYS A 294 -8.69 -13.49 -4.14
CA CYS A 294 -8.20 -12.43 -5.03
C CYS A 294 -6.69 -12.50 -5.25
N GLY A 295 -5.92 -12.75 -4.20
CA GLY A 295 -4.45 -12.85 -4.31
C GLY A 295 -3.93 -14.11 -5.00
N ARG A 296 -4.83 -15.03 -5.39
CA ARG A 296 -4.49 -16.25 -6.13
C ARG A 296 -4.52 -16.04 -7.66
N ASN A 297 -5.09 -14.95 -8.15
CA ASN A 297 -5.08 -14.67 -9.58
C ASN A 297 -3.72 -14.05 -9.97
N VAL A 298 -2.71 -14.91 -10.09
CA VAL A 298 -1.32 -14.47 -10.29
C VAL A 298 -1.07 -14.00 -11.72
N GLU A 299 -1.63 -14.72 -12.69
CA GLU A 299 -1.42 -14.46 -14.11
C GLU A 299 -1.85 -13.04 -14.46
N CYS A 300 -2.97 -12.56 -13.90
CA CYS A 300 -3.43 -11.21 -14.15
C CYS A 300 -2.46 -10.14 -13.60
N VAL A 301 -1.92 -10.32 -12.39
CA VAL A 301 -0.96 -9.37 -11.84
C VAL A 301 0.29 -9.34 -12.71
N LEU A 302 0.75 -10.49 -13.20
CA LEU A 302 1.89 -10.56 -14.13
C LEU A 302 1.60 -9.89 -15.49
N GLU A 303 0.38 -10.05 -16.03
CA GLU A 303 -0.06 -9.35 -17.24
C GLU A 303 -0.08 -7.84 -17.05
N PHE A 304 -0.63 -7.36 -15.93
CA PHE A 304 -0.58 -5.95 -15.55
C PHE A 304 0.86 -5.45 -15.49
N LEU A 305 1.73 -6.17 -14.77
CA LEU A 305 3.13 -5.79 -14.63
C LEU A 305 3.86 -5.74 -15.98
N ALA A 306 3.56 -6.65 -16.90
CA ALA A 306 4.11 -6.62 -18.25
C ALA A 306 3.70 -5.37 -19.04
N GLY A 307 2.55 -4.78 -18.73
CA GLY A 307 2.03 -3.54 -19.32
C GLY A 307 2.52 -2.23 -18.68
N VAL A 308 3.23 -2.29 -17.55
CA VAL A 308 3.71 -1.10 -16.81
C VAL A 308 4.60 -0.20 -17.67
N GLU A 309 5.36 -0.75 -18.62
CA GLU A 309 6.18 0.06 -19.54
C GLU A 309 5.32 0.97 -20.44
N ALA A 310 4.20 0.47 -20.97
CA ALA A 310 3.32 1.25 -21.86
C ALA A 310 2.70 2.45 -21.11
N GLN A 311 2.43 2.29 -19.82
CA GLN A 311 1.87 3.33 -18.97
C GLN A 311 2.88 4.43 -18.60
N GLN A 312 4.19 4.16 -18.63
CA GLN A 312 5.21 5.20 -18.41
C GLN A 312 5.38 6.15 -19.61
N VAL A 313 4.99 5.72 -20.82
CA VAL A 313 5.10 6.54 -22.04
C VAL A 313 4.04 7.63 -22.08
N ALA A 314 2.83 7.32 -21.62
CA ALA A 314 1.71 8.26 -21.59
C ALA A 314 2.03 9.48 -20.71
N VAL A 315 2.50 9.24 -19.48
CA VAL A 315 2.83 10.29 -18.50
C VAL A 315 3.98 11.21 -18.99
N VAL A 316 5.00 10.66 -19.65
CA VAL A 316 6.12 11.47 -20.18
C VAL A 316 5.70 12.26 -21.42
N ALA A 317 4.83 11.70 -22.27
CA ALA A 317 4.32 12.38 -23.45
C ALA A 317 3.33 13.51 -23.09
N GLU A 318 2.59 13.37 -21.99
CA GLU A 318 1.67 14.41 -21.49
C GLU A 318 2.42 15.52 -20.77
N GLY A 319 3.42 15.21 -19.95
CA GLY A 319 4.29 16.23 -19.35
C GLY A 319 5.08 17.06 -20.39
N ALA A 320 5.47 16.44 -21.51
CA ALA A 320 6.10 17.15 -22.62
C ALA A 320 5.11 18.04 -23.41
N ARG A 321 3.81 17.68 -23.45
CA ARG A 321 2.76 18.50 -24.08
C ARG A 321 2.36 19.69 -23.20
N GLU A 322 2.40 19.54 -21.88
CA GLU A 322 2.13 20.65 -20.95
C GLU A 322 3.26 21.72 -20.95
N GLU A 323 4.51 21.35 -21.24
CA GLU A 323 5.59 22.33 -21.43
C GLU A 323 5.50 23.07 -22.77
N GLU A 324 4.95 22.46 -23.83
CA GLU A 324 4.73 23.14 -25.12
C GLU A 324 3.51 24.09 -25.10
N ASP A 325 2.47 23.80 -24.31
CA ASP A 325 1.23 24.60 -24.26
C ASP A 325 1.29 25.79 -23.27
N GLY A 326 2.34 25.87 -22.43
CA GLY A 326 2.61 27.00 -21.51
C GLY A 326 3.43 28.15 -22.10
N GLY A 327 3.96 28.01 -23.33
CA GLY A 327 4.90 28.95 -23.96
C GLY A 327 4.27 30.06 -24.78
N GLY A 328 3.43 30.91 -24.18
CA GLY A 328 2.82 32.05 -24.86
C GLY A 328 3.80 33.21 -25.17
N LYS A 329 4.11 33.39 -26.46
CA LYS A 329 4.52 34.65 -27.16
C LYS A 329 5.57 35.55 -26.50
N LYS A 330 6.79 35.56 -27.05
CA LYS A 330 7.57 36.80 -27.21
C LYS A 330 7.96 37.02 -28.67
N ARG A 331 7.68 38.24 -29.13
CA ARG A 331 7.85 38.75 -30.50
C ARG A 331 9.32 38.79 -30.89
N LYS A 332 9.56 38.46 -32.17
CA LYS A 332 10.79 38.76 -32.91
C LYS A 332 11.01 40.28 -32.99
N SER A 333 12.18 40.74 -32.59
CA SER A 333 12.89 41.85 -33.22
C SER A 333 14.36 41.49 -33.12
N GLY A 334 14.99 41.33 -34.28
CA GLY A 334 16.41 41.02 -34.37
C GLY A 334 17.27 42.22 -34.07
N GLU A 335 18.47 41.96 -33.59
CA GLU A 335 19.69 42.55 -34.14
C GLU A 335 20.86 41.63 -33.80
N GLU A 336 21.76 41.59 -34.76
CA GLU A 336 22.89 40.70 -34.94
C GLU A 336 24.12 41.33 -34.30
N GLU A 337 24.86 40.61 -33.45
CA GLU A 337 26.30 40.86 -33.33
C GLU A 337 27.06 39.66 -32.74
N ALA A 338 28.22 39.41 -33.35
CA ALA A 338 29.12 38.27 -33.14
C ALA A 338 30.02 38.43 -31.88
N PRO A 339 30.76 37.37 -31.45
CA PRO A 339 31.25 37.23 -30.08
C PRO A 339 32.67 37.78 -29.87
N PRO A 340 33.11 37.94 -28.59
CA PRO A 340 34.43 37.43 -28.26
C PRO A 340 34.56 36.71 -26.90
N LYS A 341 35.22 35.55 -26.97
CA LYS A 341 36.37 35.08 -26.18
C LYS A 341 36.56 35.58 -24.72
N GLY A 342 36.57 34.60 -23.80
CA GLY A 342 37.78 34.29 -23.01
C GLY A 342 37.88 34.82 -21.57
N LEU A 343 38.20 33.86 -20.68
CA LEU A 343 38.97 33.97 -19.43
C LEU A 343 38.25 34.40 -18.13
N GLY A 344 38.28 33.48 -17.15
CA GLY A 344 38.83 33.79 -15.83
C GLY A 344 37.86 33.83 -14.64
N GLY A 345 38.11 32.94 -13.67
CA GLY A 345 38.16 33.30 -12.25
C GLY A 345 36.84 33.35 -11.47
N ASP A 346 36.67 32.33 -10.64
CA ASP A 346 36.41 32.36 -9.19
C ASP A 346 35.37 33.30 -8.54
N ASP A 347 34.75 32.70 -7.51
CA ASP A 347 34.10 33.29 -6.34
C ASP A 347 32.76 34.03 -6.50
N TRP A 348 31.71 33.42 -5.93
CA TRP A 348 30.59 34.17 -5.36
C TRP A 348 30.43 33.86 -3.88
N VAL A 349 30.86 34.86 -3.12
CA VAL A 349 30.69 35.10 -1.69
C VAL A 349 29.22 35.32 -1.34
N VAL A 350 28.85 34.81 -0.16
CA VAL A 350 27.60 35.05 0.58
C VAL A 350 27.49 36.52 0.98
N VAL A 351 26.30 37.12 0.86
CA VAL A 351 25.95 38.35 1.59
C VAL A 351 24.62 38.18 2.32
N PRO A 352 24.53 38.47 3.63
CA PRO A 352 23.32 38.41 4.44
C PRO A 352 22.62 39.78 4.53
N SER A 353 21.35 39.80 4.90
CA SER A 353 20.70 41.01 5.45
C SER A 353 19.69 40.70 6.56
N SER A 354 20.10 41.17 7.74
CA SER A 354 19.38 41.59 8.96
C SER A 354 18.15 42.48 8.67
N SER A 355 17.20 42.81 9.56
CA SER A 355 16.91 42.63 11.00
C SER A 355 15.58 43.37 11.25
N GLY A 356 14.71 42.91 12.14
CA GLY A 356 14.47 43.65 13.40
C GLY A 356 13.03 44.19 13.55
N PRO A 357 12.58 44.57 14.76
CA PRO A 357 11.56 43.80 15.48
C PRO A 357 10.30 44.58 15.91
N ALA A 358 9.27 43.87 16.39
CA ALA A 358 8.23 44.45 17.25
C ALA A 358 7.73 43.44 18.29
N GLU A 359 7.83 43.83 19.56
CA GLU A 359 7.35 43.14 20.75
C GLU A 359 5.81 43.07 20.82
N GLY A 360 5.29 41.94 21.29
CA GLY A 360 3.87 41.75 21.58
C GLY A 360 3.68 40.73 22.71
N LYS A 361 3.10 41.20 23.81
CA LYS A 361 2.91 40.53 25.10
C LYS A 361 2.18 39.17 25.00
N ARG A 362 2.71 38.16 25.68
CA ARG A 362 2.07 36.84 25.90
C ARG A 362 0.81 36.99 26.77
N LYS A 363 -0.35 36.54 26.25
CA LYS A 363 -1.46 36.04 27.06
C LYS A 363 -1.48 34.52 26.95
N LYS A 364 -1.57 33.84 28.10
CA LYS A 364 -1.91 32.42 28.21
C LYS A 364 -3.35 32.25 27.75
N GLU A 365 -3.57 31.45 26.72
CA GLU A 365 -4.87 30.86 26.42
C GLU A 365 -4.72 29.34 26.53
N ASP A 366 -5.60 28.76 27.34
CA ASP A 366 -5.68 27.33 27.61
C ASP A 366 -6.00 26.57 26.33
N GLU A 367 -5.14 25.62 25.95
CA GLU A 367 -5.41 24.65 24.88
C GLU A 367 -6.52 23.70 25.33
N ALA A 368 -7.77 24.12 25.14
CA ALA A 368 -8.89 23.20 25.06
C ALA A 368 -8.70 22.36 23.80
N LYS A 369 -8.32 21.09 23.98
CA LYS A 369 -8.30 20.06 22.93
C LYS A 369 -9.66 20.00 22.24
N LEU A 370 -9.78 20.70 21.11
CA LEU A 370 -10.93 20.58 20.21
C LEU A 370 -10.81 19.21 19.53
N SER A 371 -11.37 18.17 20.16
CA SER A 371 -11.49 16.85 19.55
C SER A 371 -12.46 16.97 18.37
N ILE A 372 -11.92 17.09 17.16
CA ILE A 372 -12.72 16.95 15.94
C ILE A 372 -13.30 15.54 15.97
N PRO A 373 -14.64 15.36 15.95
CA PRO A 373 -15.24 14.04 16.00
C PRO A 373 -14.80 13.27 14.75
N MET A 374 -14.18 12.10 14.98
CA MET A 374 -13.75 11.26 13.88
C MET A 374 -14.91 10.86 12.99
N THR A 375 -14.71 10.90 11.67
CA THR A 375 -15.65 10.33 10.72
C THR A 375 -15.84 8.83 10.98
N PRO A 376 -17.04 8.25 10.74
CA PRO A 376 -17.28 6.81 10.91
C PRO A 376 -16.25 5.92 10.19
N VAL A 377 -15.74 6.39 9.05
CA VAL A 377 -14.68 5.73 8.26
C VAL A 377 -13.35 5.65 9.02
N SER A 378 -12.93 6.74 9.65
CA SER A 378 -11.74 6.75 10.53
C SER A 378 -11.93 5.83 11.72
N LYS A 379 -13.16 5.70 12.24
CA LYS A 379 -13.49 4.78 13.34
C LYS A 379 -13.48 3.33 12.88
N ALA A 380 -13.98 2.99 11.68
CA ALA A 380 -13.93 1.64 11.14
C ALA A 380 -12.50 1.20 10.81
N LEU A 381 -11.68 2.10 10.23
CA LEU A 381 -10.27 1.87 9.98
C LEU A 381 -9.49 1.69 11.28
N GLN A 382 -9.77 2.51 12.30
CA GLN A 382 -9.15 2.41 13.62
C GLN A 382 -9.65 1.20 14.42
N MET A 383 -10.93 0.84 14.30
CA MET A 383 -11.48 -0.40 14.84
C MET A 383 -10.86 -1.60 14.14
N TRP A 384 -10.59 -1.56 12.83
CA TRP A 384 -9.90 -2.64 12.13
C TRP A 384 -8.45 -2.78 12.60
N ILE A 385 -7.72 -1.64 12.73
CA ILE A 385 -6.40 -1.60 13.34
C ILE A 385 -6.48 -2.23 14.74
N GLN A 386 -7.34 -1.73 15.62
CA GLN A 386 -7.43 -2.19 17.02
C GLN A 386 -7.97 -3.61 17.19
N ALA A 387 -8.89 -4.05 16.34
CA ALA A 387 -9.57 -5.35 16.47
C ALA A 387 -8.68 -6.52 16.09
N GLY A 388 -7.53 -6.28 15.42
CA GLY A 388 -6.52 -7.28 15.10
C GLY A 388 -7.13 -8.56 14.55
N THR A 389 -7.27 -8.69 13.23
CA THR A 389 -7.99 -9.84 12.63
C THR A 389 -7.57 -11.14 13.32
N PRO A 390 -8.50 -11.93 13.89
CA PRO A 390 -8.16 -13.28 14.28
C PRO A 390 -7.64 -13.95 13.02
N LEU A 391 -6.38 -14.37 13.01
CA LEU A 391 -5.95 -15.44 12.12
C LEU A 391 -6.86 -16.61 12.48
N MET A 392 -7.95 -16.78 11.74
CA MET A 392 -8.68 -18.04 11.77
C MET A 392 -7.68 -19.09 11.29
N ARG A 393 -7.12 -19.84 12.25
CA ARG A 393 -6.44 -21.11 11.99
C ARG A 393 -7.35 -21.91 11.07
N MET A 394 -6.88 -22.18 9.86
CA MET A 394 -7.51 -23.13 8.96
C MET A 394 -6.50 -24.24 8.71
N GLY A 395 -6.86 -25.48 9.09
CA GLY A 395 -6.35 -26.67 8.45
C GLY A 395 -5.45 -27.61 9.25
N THR A 396 -5.93 -28.20 10.35
CA THR A 396 -5.67 -29.63 10.60
C THR A 396 -6.99 -30.31 10.90
N SER A 397 -7.50 -31.09 9.95
CA SER A 397 -8.63 -31.98 10.19
C SER A 397 -8.13 -33.18 11.00
N HIS A 398 -8.10 -33.07 12.31
CA HIS A 398 -8.19 -34.23 13.18
C HIS A 398 -9.57 -34.25 13.82
N ARG A 399 -10.43 -35.13 13.27
CA ARG A 399 -11.60 -35.63 13.98
C ARG A 399 -11.12 -36.26 15.30
N PRO A 400 -11.61 -35.84 16.48
CA PRO A 400 -11.58 -36.71 17.64
C PRO A 400 -12.73 -37.71 17.50
N ALA A 401 -12.45 -38.95 17.90
CA ALA A 401 -13.32 -40.10 17.87
C ALA A 401 -14.66 -39.87 18.60
N ALA A 402 -15.64 -40.65 18.14
CA ALA A 402 -17.00 -40.72 18.65
C ALA A 402 -17.07 -40.91 20.18
N ALA A 403 -17.94 -40.13 20.83
CA ALA A 403 -18.55 -40.50 22.09
C ALA A 403 -20.06 -40.39 21.93
N THR A 404 -20.70 -41.54 21.82
CA THR A 404 -22.14 -41.79 21.96
C THR A 404 -22.71 -41.10 23.21
N ARG A 405 -23.73 -40.27 23.03
CA ARG A 405 -24.77 -40.00 24.06
C ARG A 405 -26.08 -39.57 23.40
N THR A 406 -26.94 -40.59 23.25
CA THR A 406 -28.40 -40.59 23.51
C THR A 406 -29.25 -39.38 23.08
N THR A 407 -30.06 -39.66 22.07
CA THR A 407 -31.49 -39.35 21.89
C THR A 407 -32.23 -38.66 23.06
N GLN A 408 -33.16 -37.77 22.65
CA GLN A 408 -34.14 -37.00 23.43
C GLN A 408 -33.64 -35.69 24.02
N GLU A 409 -33.88 -34.57 23.31
CA GLU A 409 -34.56 -33.40 23.88
C GLU A 409 -34.87 -32.39 22.74
N LYS A 410 -36.14 -31.94 22.67
CA LYS A 410 -36.59 -30.69 22.00
C LYS A 410 -36.66 -30.63 20.47
N ARG A 411 -37.44 -31.56 19.91
CA ARG A 411 -38.61 -31.17 19.10
C ARG A 411 -39.61 -30.46 20.00
N ARG A 412 -39.55 -29.12 20.11
CA ARG A 412 -40.68 -28.30 20.60
C ARG A 412 -40.42 -26.82 20.30
N ARG A 413 -41.44 -26.19 19.68
CA ARG A 413 -41.61 -24.74 19.42
C ARG A 413 -41.10 -24.21 18.08
N ARG A 414 -41.64 -24.74 16.98
CA ARG A 414 -42.30 -23.87 15.99
C ARG A 414 -43.74 -23.66 16.44
N ARG A 415 -44.14 -22.41 16.71
CA ARG A 415 -45.48 -21.82 16.54
C ARG A 415 -45.53 -20.45 17.22
N ASN A 416 -46.19 -19.52 16.53
CA ASN A 416 -46.58 -18.16 16.92
C ASN A 416 -45.59 -17.05 16.55
N LEU A 417 -45.82 -16.43 15.39
CA LEU A 417 -46.57 -15.17 15.32
C LEU A 417 -46.98 -14.90 13.86
N GLY A 418 -48.31 -14.77 13.64
CA GLY A 418 -48.94 -14.35 12.39
C GLY A 418 -48.85 -12.83 12.20
N SER A 419 -48.76 -12.38 10.94
CA SER A 419 -49.86 -11.78 10.17
C SER A 419 -50.33 -10.40 10.67
N LEU A 420 -49.96 -9.34 9.96
CA LEU A 420 -50.80 -8.15 9.82
C LEU A 420 -50.61 -7.58 8.41
N SER A 421 -51.74 -7.37 7.74
CA SER A 421 -51.90 -6.90 6.37
C SER A 421 -52.46 -5.48 6.30
N LEU A 422 -52.04 -4.74 5.27
CA LEU A 422 -52.78 -3.74 4.47
C LEU A 422 -53.45 -2.53 5.17
N GLY A 423 -53.00 -1.35 4.76
CA GLY A 423 -53.76 -0.09 4.82
C GLY A 423 -53.38 0.85 3.68
N ARG A 424 -54.18 0.89 2.61
CA ARG A 424 -54.18 1.94 1.58
C ARG A 424 -54.81 3.22 2.15
N ARG A 425 -54.27 4.39 1.82
CA ARG A 425 -55.05 5.64 1.66
C ARG A 425 -54.35 6.61 0.70
N THR A 426 -55.22 7.41 0.10
CA THR A 426 -55.19 8.17 -1.15
C THR A 426 -54.56 9.57 -1.06
N GLY A 427 -53.93 10.00 -2.17
CA GLY A 427 -54.19 11.27 -2.89
C GLY A 427 -53.81 12.62 -2.26
N GLY A 428 -52.97 13.39 -2.99
CA GLY A 428 -52.89 14.85 -2.87
C GLY A 428 -51.61 15.48 -3.43
N LYS A 429 -51.67 16.09 -4.64
CA LYS A 429 -50.72 17.12 -5.11
C LYS A 429 -51.17 18.50 -4.58
N PRO A 430 -50.27 19.48 -4.43
CA PRO A 430 -50.19 20.51 -5.47
C PRO A 430 -48.77 21.01 -5.79
N SER A 431 -48.70 21.70 -6.93
CA SER A 431 -47.56 22.34 -7.59
C SER A 431 -47.01 23.58 -6.88
N GLY A 432 -45.70 23.83 -6.99
CA GLY A 432 -45.08 25.14 -6.74
C GLY A 432 -43.64 25.17 -7.27
N ARG A 433 -43.34 26.11 -8.18
CA ARG A 433 -42.04 26.29 -8.86
C ARG A 433 -41.03 26.94 -7.91
N GLY A 434 -39.81 26.42 -7.89
CA GLY A 434 -38.60 27.06 -7.36
C GLY A 434 -37.39 26.18 -7.68
N ARG A 435 -36.38 26.71 -8.39
CA ARG A 435 -35.11 25.99 -8.61
C ARG A 435 -34.38 25.84 -7.27
N PRO A 436 -33.97 24.63 -6.85
CA PRO A 436 -33.12 24.48 -5.68
C PRO A 436 -31.66 24.83 -6.01
N PRO A 437 -30.85 25.25 -5.01
CA PRO A 437 -29.42 25.42 -5.17
C PRO A 437 -28.75 24.05 -5.44
N MET A 438 -27.61 24.04 -6.16
CA MET A 438 -26.86 22.82 -6.45
C MET A 438 -26.60 22.03 -5.17
N THR A 439 -26.90 20.74 -5.21
CA THR A 439 -26.62 19.82 -4.10
C THR A 439 -25.14 19.44 -4.08
N ASP A 440 -24.57 19.14 -2.90
CA ASP A 440 -23.18 18.71 -2.70
C ASP A 440 -22.74 17.50 -3.57
N ILE A 441 -23.71 16.78 -4.14
CA ILE A 441 -23.50 15.67 -5.09
C ILE A 441 -22.99 16.17 -6.45
N GLU A 442 -23.42 17.35 -6.91
CA GLU A 442 -23.00 17.93 -8.18
C GLU A 442 -21.62 18.59 -8.08
N LEU A 443 -21.27 19.17 -6.92
CA LEU A 443 -19.89 19.63 -6.63
C LEU A 443 -18.90 18.46 -6.58
N ASN A 444 -19.26 17.34 -5.93
CA ASN A 444 -18.44 16.13 -5.91
C ASN A 444 -18.25 15.51 -7.30
N SER A 445 -19.21 15.64 -8.21
CA SER A 445 -19.07 15.14 -9.59
C SER A 445 -18.09 15.96 -10.43
N ILE A 446 -17.91 17.25 -10.13
CA ILE A 446 -16.97 18.12 -10.85
C ILE A 446 -15.56 17.92 -10.29
N GLU A 447 -15.40 17.89 -8.96
CA GLU A 447 -14.10 17.56 -8.33
C GLU A 447 -13.63 16.14 -8.69
N MET A 448 -14.53 15.14 -8.76
CA MET A 448 -14.18 13.79 -9.22
C MET A 448 -13.74 13.76 -10.68
N LYS A 449 -14.29 14.60 -11.56
CA LYS A 449 -13.84 14.68 -12.97
C LYS A 449 -12.47 15.33 -13.08
N GLU A 450 -12.19 16.35 -12.27
CA GLU A 450 -10.88 17.00 -12.17
C GLU A 450 -9.81 16.03 -11.60
N VAL A 451 -10.20 15.19 -10.62
CA VAL A 451 -9.33 14.18 -10.00
C VAL A 451 -9.12 12.96 -10.91
N THR A 452 -10.14 12.53 -11.65
CA THR A 452 -10.01 11.47 -12.66
C THR A 452 -9.07 11.92 -13.77
N ARG A 453 -9.17 13.18 -14.20
CA ARG A 453 -8.23 13.78 -15.17
C ARG A 453 -6.79 13.85 -14.64
N LYS A 454 -6.60 13.98 -13.32
CA LYS A 454 -5.28 13.94 -12.66
C LYS A 454 -4.74 12.55 -12.34
N LEU A 455 -5.56 11.50 -12.49
CA LEU A 455 -5.15 10.10 -12.40
C LEU A 455 -4.88 9.48 -13.79
N GLU A 456 -5.41 10.12 -14.84
CA GLU A 456 -5.10 9.82 -16.24
C GLU A 456 -3.78 10.47 -16.71
N LEU A 457 -3.38 11.60 -16.10
CA LEU A 457 -2.03 12.19 -16.12
C LEU A 457 -1.10 11.48 -15.12
#